data_AF-A0A6L7YBD1-F1
#
_entry.id   AF-A0A6L7YBD1-F1
#
_cell.length_a   1.000
_cell.length_b   1.000
_cell.length_c   1.000
_cell.angle_alpha   90.00
_cell.angle_beta   90.00
_cell.angle_gamma   90.00
#
_symmetry.space_group_name_H-M   'P 1'
#
loop_
_entity.id
_entity.type
_entity.pdbx_description
1 polymer ?
#
loop_
_entity_poly.entity_id
_entity_poly.type
_entity_poly.pdbx_seq_one_letter_code
_entity_poly.pdbx_strand_id
1 'polypeptide(L)'
;MTDASSAAPAATVVTVYPMTGRQLFFTVPHAVCKECDLTVRLVQRVAADLPEVEVRIKPWFNHLFDALRRGGWHPPVVTIDGKITTQGVVPDEAELRDALARASATRSATAAGDEA
;
A
#
# COMPACT_ATOMS: atom_id res chain seq x y z
N MET A 1 12.08 32.38 16.02
CA MET A 1 11.32 31.50 16.93
C MET A 1 10.17 30.87 16.15
N THR A 2 10.41 29.68 15.58
CA THR A 2 9.55 28.49 15.63
C THR A 2 10.32 27.41 14.87
N ASP A 3 11.08 26.67 15.64
CA ASP A 3 11.53 25.32 15.34
C ASP A 3 10.29 24.41 15.44
N ALA A 4 9.97 23.66 14.37
CA ALA A 4 9.12 22.46 14.39
C ALA A 4 8.83 22.00 12.95
N SER A 5 9.82 21.36 12.32
CA SER A 5 9.50 20.34 11.33
C SER A 5 10.43 19.16 11.54
N SER A 6 10.39 18.57 12.73
CA SER A 6 10.75 17.18 12.91
C SER A 6 9.64 16.36 12.24
N ALA A 7 9.72 16.25 10.91
CA ALA A 7 9.00 15.21 10.21
C ALA A 7 9.74 13.92 10.56
N ALA A 8 9.09 13.05 11.34
CA ALA A 8 9.48 11.64 11.38
C ALA A 8 9.75 11.18 9.93
N PRO A 9 10.77 10.34 9.67
CA PRO A 9 11.02 9.86 8.32
C PRO A 9 9.69 9.32 7.78
N ALA A 10 9.14 10.00 6.76
CA ALA A 10 7.79 9.75 6.33
C ALA A 10 7.70 8.26 5.99
N ALA A 11 6.83 7.49 6.67
CA ALA A 11 6.77 6.03 6.50
C ALA A 11 6.57 5.62 5.04
N THR A 12 7.11 4.46 4.65
CA THR A 12 6.81 3.85 3.34
C THR A 12 5.34 3.48 3.31
N VAL A 13 4.57 4.01 2.37
CA VAL A 13 3.13 3.78 2.34
C VAL A 13 2.81 2.67 1.37
N VAL A 14 2.31 1.54 1.89
CA VAL A 14 1.72 0.49 1.06
C VAL A 14 0.20 0.65 1.06
N THR A 15 -0.38 0.81 -0.13
CA THR A 15 -1.84 0.91 -0.28
C THR A 15 -2.37 -0.26 -1.07
N VAL A 16 -3.38 -0.95 -0.50
CA VAL A 16 -4.12 -2.03 -1.14
C VAL A 16 -5.51 -1.52 -1.52
N TYR A 17 -5.91 -1.78 -2.77
CA TYR A 17 -7.25 -1.46 -3.27
C TYR A 17 -8.04 -2.76 -3.52
N PRO A 18 -8.67 -3.35 -2.49
CA PRO A 18 -9.54 -4.51 -2.67
C PRO A 18 -10.93 -4.09 -3.19
N MET A 19 -11.55 -4.96 -3.98
CA MET A 19 -12.97 -4.79 -4.36
C MET A 19 -13.94 -5.45 -3.37
N THR A 20 -13.49 -6.38 -2.52
CA THR A 20 -14.31 -7.03 -1.49
C THR A 20 -14.55 -6.11 -0.29
N GLY A 21 -15.58 -6.43 0.50
CA GLY A 21 -15.94 -5.70 1.70
C GLY A 21 -16.86 -4.50 1.45
N ARG A 22 -16.96 -3.60 2.42
CA ARG A 22 -17.86 -2.45 2.38
C ARG A 22 -17.35 -1.41 1.38
N GLN A 23 -18.08 -1.27 0.29
CA GLN A 23 -18.02 -0.14 -0.63
C GLN A 23 -19.08 0.88 -0.20
N LEU A 24 -18.98 2.11 -0.70
CA LEU A 24 -19.67 3.30 -0.19
C LEU A 24 -21.14 3.06 0.20
N PHE A 25 -21.92 2.46 -0.72
CA PHE A 25 -23.34 2.19 -0.53
C PHE A 25 -23.71 0.70 -0.62
N PHE A 26 -22.73 -0.20 -0.74
CA PHE A 26 -22.97 -1.64 -0.92
C PHE A 26 -21.80 -2.48 -0.40
N THR A 27 -22.03 -3.75 -0.13
CA THR A 27 -20.98 -4.68 0.32
C THR A 27 -20.74 -5.73 -0.76
N VAL A 28 -19.48 -5.90 -1.15
CA VAL A 28 -19.08 -6.97 -2.07
C VAL A 28 -18.68 -8.19 -1.25
N PRO A 29 -19.36 -9.35 -1.41
CA PRO A 29 -19.01 -10.55 -0.67
C PRO A 29 -17.58 -11.01 -0.94
N HIS A 30 -16.92 -11.54 0.09
CA HIS A 30 -15.56 -12.11 0.00
C HIS A 30 -15.42 -13.22 -1.07
N ALA A 31 -16.50 -13.96 -1.34
CA ALA A 31 -16.55 -15.00 -2.37
C ALA A 31 -16.34 -14.47 -3.80
N VAL A 32 -16.49 -13.16 -4.05
CA VAL A 32 -16.35 -12.56 -5.39
C VAL A 32 -14.89 -12.38 -5.79
N CYS A 33 -13.99 -12.16 -4.84
CA CYS A 33 -12.55 -11.99 -5.11
C CYS A 33 -11.76 -12.51 -3.90
N LYS A 34 -11.39 -13.78 -3.94
CA LYS A 34 -10.62 -14.43 -2.86
C LYS A 34 -9.21 -13.83 -2.78
N GLU A 35 -8.65 -13.46 -3.92
CA GLU A 35 -7.35 -12.83 -4.10
C GLU A 35 -7.26 -11.50 -3.34
N CYS A 36 -8.37 -10.76 -3.26
CA CYS A 36 -8.43 -9.48 -2.56
C CYS A 36 -8.15 -9.66 -1.06
N ASP A 37 -8.79 -10.63 -0.44
CA ASP A 37 -8.61 -10.90 0.99
C ASP A 37 -7.23 -11.49 1.28
N LEU A 38 -6.73 -12.38 0.40
CA LEU A 38 -5.39 -12.93 0.51
C LEU A 38 -4.33 -11.83 0.42
N THR A 39 -4.49 -10.89 -0.53
CA THR A 39 -3.57 -9.76 -0.70
C THR A 39 -3.58 -8.84 0.50
N VAL A 40 -4.75 -8.49 1.04
CA VAL A 40 -4.84 -7.65 2.25
C VAL A 40 -4.15 -8.32 3.44
N ARG A 41 -4.42 -9.60 3.68
CA ARG A 41 -3.80 -10.36 4.79
C ARG A 41 -2.29 -10.49 4.63
N LEU A 42 -1.82 -10.75 3.41
CA LEU A 42 -0.41 -10.85 3.09
C LEU A 42 0.31 -9.52 3.35
N VAL A 43 -0.22 -8.41 2.83
CA VAL A 43 0.36 -7.07 3.04
C VAL A 43 0.40 -6.71 4.52
N GLN A 44 -0.69 -6.96 5.26
CA GLN A 44 -0.72 -6.70 6.71
C GLN A 44 0.31 -7.53 7.48
N ARG A 45 0.47 -8.82 7.12
CA ARG A 45 1.45 -9.70 7.74
C ARG A 45 2.88 -9.22 7.48
N VAL A 46 3.23 -8.97 6.22
CA VAL A 46 4.58 -8.53 5.85
C VAL A 46 4.90 -7.17 6.47
N ALA A 47 3.95 -6.24 6.47
CA ALA A 47 4.15 -4.92 7.07
C ALA A 47 4.25 -4.96 8.60
N ALA A 48 3.69 -5.97 9.28
CA ALA A 48 3.85 -6.10 10.73
C ALA A 48 5.31 -6.34 11.14
N ASP A 49 6.13 -6.91 10.24
CA ASP A 49 7.57 -7.11 10.45
C ASP A 49 8.41 -5.85 10.10
N LEU A 50 7.79 -4.81 9.52
CA LEU A 50 8.44 -3.61 8.99
C LEU A 50 7.86 -2.34 9.63
N PRO A 51 8.38 -1.88 10.79
CA PRO A 51 7.77 -0.80 11.57
C PRO A 51 7.71 0.55 10.84
N GLU A 52 8.54 0.73 9.81
CA GLU A 52 8.58 1.93 8.97
C GLU A 52 7.59 1.90 7.79
N VAL A 53 6.73 0.87 7.70
CA VAL A 53 5.69 0.72 6.68
C VAL A 53 4.30 1.06 7.21
N GLU A 54 3.60 1.96 6.54
CA GLU A 54 2.20 2.28 6.81
C GLU A 54 1.29 1.53 5.82
N VAL A 55 0.36 0.72 6.34
CA VAL A 55 -0.63 0.01 5.51
C VAL A 55 -1.91 0.82 5.38
N ARG A 56 -2.34 1.07 4.14
CA ARG A 56 -3.63 1.70 3.81
C ARG A 56 -4.50 0.74 3.03
N ILE A 57 -5.73 0.52 3.49
CA ILE A 57 -6.73 -0.26 2.75
C ILE A 57 -7.77 0.70 2.20
N LYS A 58 -7.87 0.80 0.88
CA LYS A 58 -8.79 1.71 0.18
C LYS A 58 -9.77 0.90 -0.67
N PRO A 59 -11.06 0.80 -0.28
CA PRO A 59 -12.05 0.09 -1.09
C PRO A 59 -12.04 0.62 -2.53
N TRP A 60 -11.83 -0.27 -3.51
CA TRP A 60 -11.50 0.10 -4.89
C TRP A 60 -12.62 0.91 -5.55
N PHE A 61 -13.89 0.55 -5.35
CA PHE A 61 -15.02 1.30 -5.92
C PHE A 61 -15.14 2.71 -5.31
N ASN A 62 -14.72 2.90 -4.05
CA ASN A 62 -14.74 4.21 -3.39
C ASN A 62 -13.59 5.10 -3.85
N HIS A 63 -12.50 4.48 -4.31
CA HIS A 63 -11.25 5.15 -4.67
C HIS A 63 -10.90 4.92 -6.15
N LEU A 64 -11.92 4.72 -7.00
CA LEU A 64 -11.73 4.34 -8.39
C LEU A 64 -10.85 5.35 -9.14
N PHE A 65 -11.10 6.65 -8.97
CA PHE A 65 -10.28 7.70 -9.58
C PHE A 65 -8.81 7.67 -9.10
N ASP A 66 -8.57 7.43 -7.81
CA ASP A 66 -7.21 7.34 -7.24
C ASP A 66 -6.47 6.09 -7.75
N ALA A 67 -7.15 4.95 -7.84
CA ALA A 67 -6.60 3.71 -8.38
C ALA A 67 -6.30 3.84 -9.88
N LEU A 68 -7.24 4.35 -10.68
CA LEU A 68 -7.08 4.49 -12.13
C LEU A 68 -5.97 5.49 -12.50
N ARG A 69 -5.84 6.62 -11.78
CA ARG A 69 -4.76 7.59 -12.01
C ARG A 69 -3.36 6.98 -11.83
N ARG A 70 -3.26 5.91 -11.05
CA ARG A 70 -2.02 5.16 -10.79
C ARG A 70 -1.81 4.00 -11.77
N GLY A 71 -2.78 3.72 -12.64
CA GLY A 71 -2.79 2.57 -13.56
C GLY A 71 -3.51 1.34 -13.02
N GLY A 72 -4.23 1.45 -11.91
CA GLY A 72 -4.82 0.34 -11.16
C GLY A 72 -6.14 -0.15 -11.74
N TRP A 73 -6.08 -0.74 -12.93
CA TRP A 73 -7.25 -1.15 -13.71
C TRP A 73 -7.95 -2.42 -13.15
N HIS A 74 -7.21 -3.29 -12.46
CA HIS A 74 -7.69 -4.61 -12.06
C HIS A 74 -7.44 -4.86 -10.55
N PRO A 75 -8.48 -4.86 -9.70
CA PRO A 75 -8.32 -5.20 -8.28
C PRO A 75 -8.00 -6.70 -8.08
N PRO A 76 -7.29 -7.08 -7.01
CA PRO A 76 -6.67 -6.20 -6.02
C PRO A 76 -5.47 -5.45 -6.61
N VAL A 77 -5.36 -4.15 -6.32
CA VAL A 77 -4.18 -3.34 -6.72
C VAL A 77 -3.34 -3.09 -5.47
N VAL A 78 -2.02 -3.27 -5.57
CA VAL A 78 -1.07 -2.90 -4.52
C VAL A 78 -0.14 -1.83 -5.05
N THR A 79 0.01 -0.76 -4.29
CA THR A 79 0.97 0.30 -4.57
C THR A 79 1.92 0.50 -3.40
N ILE A 80 3.19 0.76 -3.70
CA ILE A 80 4.20 1.21 -2.73
C ILE A 80 4.56 2.64 -3.11
N ASP A 81 4.38 3.57 -2.18
CA ASP A 81 4.58 5.01 -2.40
C ASP A 81 3.84 5.54 -3.64
N GLY A 82 2.66 4.95 -3.87
CA GLY A 82 1.79 5.33 -4.96
C GLY A 82 2.16 4.79 -6.34
N LYS A 83 3.25 4.03 -6.47
CA LYS A 83 3.63 3.27 -7.68
C LYS A 83 3.05 1.87 -7.60
N ILE A 84 2.49 1.36 -8.70
CA ILE A 84 1.94 -0.01 -8.75
C ILE A 84 3.07 -1.03 -8.63
N THR A 85 2.85 -2.01 -7.75
CA THR A 85 3.71 -3.17 -7.56
C THR A 85 3.06 -4.42 -8.14
N THR A 86 1.75 -4.61 -7.89
CA THR A 86 0.97 -5.72 -8.46
C THR A 86 -0.48 -5.32 -8.66
N GLN A 87 -1.17 -5.99 -9.58
CA GLN A 87 -2.60 -5.86 -9.79
C GLN A 87 -3.22 -7.18 -10.27
N GLY A 88 -4.45 -7.47 -9.85
CA GLY A 88 -5.23 -8.63 -10.30
C GLY A 88 -4.74 -10.00 -9.79
N VAL A 89 -3.62 -10.05 -9.07
CA VAL A 89 -3.04 -11.27 -8.52
C VAL A 89 -2.51 -11.02 -7.11
N VAL A 90 -2.47 -12.08 -6.31
CA VAL A 90 -1.79 -12.05 -5.00
C VAL A 90 -0.28 -11.98 -5.27
N PRO A 91 0.45 -10.99 -4.70
CA PRO A 91 1.90 -10.91 -4.89
C PRO A 91 2.61 -12.07 -4.19
N ASP A 92 3.81 -12.41 -4.66
CA ASP A 92 4.71 -13.28 -3.91
C ASP A 92 5.16 -12.58 -2.60
N GLU A 93 5.24 -13.35 -1.51
CA GLU A 93 5.57 -12.79 -0.19
C GLU A 93 7.01 -12.26 -0.13
N ALA A 94 7.97 -13.00 -0.69
CA ALA A 94 9.37 -12.61 -0.67
C ALA A 94 9.60 -11.35 -1.53
N GLU A 95 9.03 -11.33 -2.73
CA GLU A 95 9.11 -10.17 -3.62
C GLU A 95 8.48 -8.91 -2.99
N LEU A 96 7.33 -9.06 -2.32
CA LEU A 96 6.67 -7.97 -1.62
C LEU A 96 7.51 -7.44 -0.45
N ARG A 97 8.05 -8.34 0.38
CA ARG A 97 8.92 -7.99 1.52
C ARG A 97 10.15 -7.23 1.05
N ASP A 98 10.82 -7.74 0.02
CA ASP A 98 11.99 -7.10 -0.58
C ASP A 98 11.67 -5.72 -1.17
N ALA A 99 10.52 -5.58 -1.84
CA ALA A 99 10.09 -4.31 -2.41
C ALA A 99 9.83 -3.26 -1.32
N LEU A 100 9.19 -3.64 -0.21
CA LEU A 100 8.94 -2.76 0.92
C LEU A 100 10.24 -2.36 1.63
N ALA A 101 11.12 -3.32 1.91
CA ALA A 101 12.41 -3.05 2.55
C ALA A 101 13.28 -2.10 1.72
N ARG A 102 13.33 -2.30 0.40
CA ARG A 102 14.06 -1.39 -0.51
C ARG A 102 13.47 0.01 -0.55
N ALA A 103 12.13 0.12 -0.59
CA ALA A 103 11.46 1.41 -0.59
C ALA A 103 11.73 2.17 0.71
N SER A 104 11.65 1.49 1.85
CA SER A 104 11.99 2.02 3.17
C SER A 104 13.44 2.47 3.27
N ALA A 105 14.40 1.67 2.81
CA ALA A 105 15.81 2.04 2.81
C ALA A 105 16.07 3.30 1.94
N THR A 106 15.47 3.36 0.76
CA THR A 106 15.60 4.51 -0.15
C THR A 106 15.06 5.79 0.48
N ARG A 107 13.90 5.70 1.10
CA ARG A 107 13.21 6.82 1.77
C ARG A 107 13.97 7.35 2.97
N SER A 108 14.54 6.47 3.79
CA SER A 108 15.45 6.85 4.88
C SER A 108 16.70 7.56 4.35
N ALA A 109 17.27 7.11 3.23
CA ALA A 109 18.43 7.75 2.61
C ALA A 109 18.11 9.13 2.03
N THR A 110 16.95 9.31 1.39
CA THR A 110 16.50 10.64 0.91
C THR A 110 16.27 11.61 2.07
N ALA A 111 15.60 11.16 3.14
CA ALA A 111 15.38 11.99 4.32
C ALA A 111 16.70 12.49 4.95
N ALA A 112 17.73 11.63 5.02
CA ALA A 112 19.04 12.00 5.56
C ALA A 112 19.86 12.94 4.64
N GLY A 113 19.60 12.93 3.33
CA GLY A 113 20.30 13.77 2.35
C GLY A 113 19.76 15.21 2.27
N ASP A 114 18.47 15.41 2.57
CA ASP A 114 17.86 16.75 2.61
C ASP A 114 18.26 17.55 3.88
N GLU A 115 18.92 16.92 4.84
CA GLU A 115 19.41 17.53 6.09
C GLU A 115 20.89 18.00 6.03
N ALA A 116 21.60 17.77 4.91
CA ALA A 116 23.03 18.08 4.73
C ALA A 116 23.29 19.29 3.81
#